data_AF-A0A423FIQ0-F1
#
_entry.id   AF-A0A423FIQ0-F1
#
_cell.length_a   1.000
_cell.length_b   1.000
_cell.length_c   1.000
_cell.angle_alpha   90.00
_cell.angle_beta   90.00
_cell.angle_gamma   90.00
#
_symmetry.space_group_name_H-M   'P 1'
#
loop_
_entity.id
_entity.type
_entity.pdbx_description
1 polymer ?
#
loop_
_entity_poly.entity_id
_entity_poly.type
_entity_poly.pdbx_seq_one_letter_code
_entity_poly.pdbx_strand_id
1 'polypeptide(L)'
;MRYLTVLRLIGVFLLMAVVWQVQAWRYGEQLEHQEELHANALNQQSQALAHQLVVAQEQRLALEQQLNTSDQQHTRELSDAQRNQTALRDRLATADVRLSVLLDATDPANGCAMPTAAASGGVVHAAPRARLDPAHAQRIISITDDGDNALIALRACQAYVRAIAR
;
A
#
# COMPACT_ATOMS: atom_id res chain seq x y z
N MET A 1 -52.34 -8.33 -82.47
CA MET A 1 -51.49 -7.21 -82.02
C MET A 1 -51.27 -7.19 -80.49
N ARG A 2 -52.33 -7.23 -79.66
CA ARG A 2 -52.23 -7.06 -78.19
C ARG A 2 -51.49 -8.16 -77.40
N TYR A 3 -51.48 -9.40 -77.87
CA TYR A 3 -50.75 -10.51 -77.22
C TYR A 3 -49.24 -10.46 -77.45
N LEU A 4 -48.81 -9.99 -78.62
CA LEU A 4 -47.39 -9.87 -78.96
C LEU A 4 -46.69 -8.79 -78.14
N THR A 5 -47.42 -7.70 -77.81
CA THR A 5 -46.92 -6.63 -76.94
C THR A 5 -46.80 -7.07 -75.49
N VAL A 6 -47.74 -7.88 -74.98
CA VAL A 6 -47.66 -8.45 -73.63
C VAL A 6 -46.47 -9.40 -73.48
N LEU A 7 -46.23 -10.27 -74.47
CA LEU A 7 -45.10 -11.20 -74.44
C LEU A 7 -43.74 -10.48 -74.45
N ARG A 8 -43.62 -9.39 -75.20
CA ARG A 8 -42.42 -8.54 -75.20
C ARG A 8 -42.18 -7.87 -73.84
N LEU A 9 -43.24 -7.40 -73.18
CA LEU A 9 -43.12 -6.77 -71.85
C LEU A 9 -42.66 -7.78 -70.78
N ILE A 10 -43.18 -9.01 -70.81
CA ILE A 10 -42.75 -10.07 -69.88
C ILE A 10 -41.26 -10.40 -70.08
N GLY A 11 -40.82 -10.50 -71.34
CA GLY A 11 -39.41 -10.74 -71.65
C GLY A 11 -38.48 -9.64 -71.12
N VAL A 12 -38.88 -8.37 -71.25
CA VAL A 12 -38.09 -7.24 -70.72
C VAL A 12 -38.02 -7.27 -69.19
N PHE A 13 -39.12 -7.58 -68.50
CA PHE A 13 -39.12 -7.72 -67.04
C PHE A 13 -38.23 -8.86 -66.54
N LEU A 14 -38.25 -10.01 -67.25
CA LEU A 14 -37.38 -11.15 -66.91
C LEU A 14 -35.89 -10.79 -67.06
N LEU A 15 -35.51 -10.11 -68.14
CA LEU A 15 -34.13 -9.67 -68.34
C LEU A 15 -33.68 -8.68 -67.26
N MET A 16 -34.56 -7.76 -66.86
CA MET A 16 -34.28 -6.80 -65.80
C MET A 16 -34.09 -7.48 -64.43
N ALA A 17 -34.91 -8.49 -64.12
CA ALA A 17 -34.79 -9.27 -62.89
C ALA A 17 -33.48 -10.10 -62.85
N VAL A 18 -33.08 -10.68 -63.97
CA VAL A 18 -31.81 -11.44 -64.07
C VAL A 18 -30.61 -10.52 -63.91
N VAL A 19 -30.60 -9.35 -64.57
CA VAL A 19 -29.53 -8.35 -64.40
C VAL A 19 -29.44 -7.89 -62.94
N TRP A 20 -30.58 -7.66 -62.28
CA TRP A 20 -30.60 -7.29 -60.87
C TRP A 20 -30.01 -8.37 -59.96
N GLN A 21 -30.35 -9.64 -60.18
CA GLN A 21 -29.78 -10.74 -59.39
C GLN A 21 -28.26 -10.86 -59.56
N VAL A 22 -27.76 -10.77 -60.78
CA VAL A 22 -26.31 -10.86 -61.04
C VAL A 22 -25.59 -9.68 -60.38
N GLN A 23 -26.18 -8.48 -60.42
CA GLN A 23 -25.63 -7.33 -59.71
C GLN A 23 -25.65 -7.54 -58.19
N ALA A 24 -26.76 -8.04 -57.64
CA ALA A 24 -26.88 -8.31 -56.20
C ALA A 24 -25.84 -9.31 -55.70
N TRP A 25 -25.55 -10.39 -56.45
CA TRP A 25 -24.48 -11.32 -56.11
C TRP A 25 -23.10 -10.67 -56.14
N ARG A 26 -22.83 -9.81 -57.12
CA ARG A 26 -21.54 -9.12 -57.21
C ARG A 26 -21.33 -8.12 -56.07
N TYR A 27 -22.40 -7.45 -55.63
CA TYR A 27 -22.34 -6.56 -54.46
C TYR A 27 -22.27 -7.33 -53.14
N GLY A 28 -22.88 -8.51 -53.05
CA GLY A 28 -22.80 -9.38 -51.87
C GLY A 28 -21.36 -9.82 -51.57
N GLU A 29 -20.65 -10.34 -52.57
CA GLU A 29 -19.23 -10.71 -52.45
C GLU A 29 -18.34 -9.54 -51.99
N GLN A 30 -18.60 -8.33 -52.50
CA GLN A 30 -17.85 -7.14 -52.09
C GLN A 30 -18.15 -6.72 -50.65
N LEU A 31 -19.40 -6.87 -50.20
CA LEU A 31 -19.78 -6.61 -48.81
C LEU A 31 -19.08 -7.58 -47.86
N GLU A 32 -19.12 -8.89 -48.16
CA GLU A 32 -18.49 -9.91 -47.32
C GLU A 32 -16.99 -9.64 -47.16
N HIS A 33 -16.29 -9.32 -48.25
CA HIS A 33 -14.87 -9.01 -48.19
C HIS A 33 -14.57 -7.75 -47.36
N GLN A 34 -15.44 -6.74 -47.45
CA GLN A 34 -15.27 -5.51 -46.69
C GLN A 34 -15.57 -5.71 -45.21
N GLU A 35 -16.60 -6.50 -44.87
CA GLU A 35 -16.93 -6.88 -43.51
C GLU A 35 -15.83 -7.71 -42.86
N GLU A 36 -15.23 -8.66 -43.59
CA GLU A 36 -14.08 -9.43 -43.10
C GLU A 36 -12.87 -8.52 -42.81
N LEU A 37 -12.52 -7.60 -43.72
CA LEU A 37 -11.41 -6.66 -43.50
C LEU A 37 -11.69 -5.74 -42.31
N HIS A 38 -12.92 -5.23 -42.17
CA HIS A 38 -13.31 -4.39 -41.04
C HIS A 38 -13.32 -5.18 -39.72
N ALA A 39 -13.86 -6.40 -39.71
CA ALA A 39 -13.88 -7.27 -38.55
C ALA A 39 -12.46 -7.62 -38.10
N ASN A 40 -11.57 -7.93 -39.06
CA ASN A 40 -10.16 -8.19 -38.78
C ASN A 40 -9.45 -6.95 -38.23
N ALA A 41 -9.70 -5.76 -38.77
CA ALA A 41 -9.12 -4.52 -38.27
C ALA A 41 -9.60 -4.19 -36.84
N LEU A 42 -10.90 -4.34 -36.56
CA LEU A 42 -11.45 -4.14 -35.22
C LEU A 42 -10.89 -5.18 -34.24
N ASN A 43 -10.76 -6.44 -34.66
CA ASN A 43 -10.19 -7.50 -33.84
C ASN A 43 -8.72 -7.18 -33.49
N GLN A 44 -7.90 -6.78 -34.47
CA GLN A 44 -6.52 -6.36 -34.23
C GLN A 44 -6.42 -5.18 -33.26
N GLN A 45 -7.28 -4.17 -33.42
CA GLN A 45 -7.32 -3.03 -32.49
C GLN A 45 -7.73 -3.47 -31.08
N SER A 46 -8.74 -4.34 -30.96
CA SER A 46 -9.21 -4.86 -29.68
C SER A 46 -8.13 -5.68 -28.97
N GLN A 47 -7.37 -6.49 -29.71
CA GLN A 47 -6.26 -7.27 -29.17
C GLN A 47 -5.14 -6.35 -28.69
N ALA A 48 -4.79 -5.32 -29.46
CA ALA A 48 -3.79 -4.34 -29.05
C ALA A 48 -4.20 -3.62 -27.76
N LEU A 49 -5.46 -3.20 -27.65
CA LEU A 49 -6.01 -2.59 -26.43
C LEU A 49 -6.04 -3.59 -25.25
N ALA A 50 -6.44 -4.83 -25.49
CA ALA A 50 -6.45 -5.88 -24.47
C ALA A 50 -5.05 -6.14 -23.92
N HIS A 51 -4.03 -6.21 -24.79
CA HIS A 51 -2.64 -6.35 -24.36
C HIS A 51 -2.17 -5.18 -23.50
N GLN A 52 -2.51 -3.94 -23.87
CA GLN A 52 -2.17 -2.78 -23.06
C GLN A 52 -2.85 -2.80 -21.69
N LEU A 53 -4.11 -3.24 -21.62
CA LEU A 53 -4.83 -3.36 -20.35
C LEU A 53 -4.23 -4.46 -19.46
N VAL A 54 -3.85 -5.60 -20.03
CA VAL A 54 -3.18 -6.69 -19.28
C VAL A 54 -1.87 -6.20 -18.69
N VAL A 55 -1.02 -5.54 -19.49
CA VAL A 55 0.26 -5.00 -19.01
C VAL A 55 0.05 -3.96 -17.90
N ALA A 56 -0.94 -3.07 -18.04
CA ALA A 56 -1.27 -2.10 -17.00
C ALA A 56 -1.79 -2.76 -15.71
N GLN A 57 -2.58 -3.82 -15.82
CA GLN A 57 -3.05 -4.58 -14.66
C GLN A 57 -1.91 -5.34 -13.96
N GLU A 58 -1.03 -5.99 -14.72
CA GLU A 58 0.13 -6.68 -14.15
C GLU A 58 1.05 -5.72 -13.39
N GLN A 59 1.27 -4.51 -13.93
CA GLN A 59 2.01 -3.46 -13.23
C GLN A 59 1.33 -3.04 -11.92
N ARG A 60 0.00 -2.84 -11.93
CA ARG A 60 -0.75 -2.54 -10.70
C ARG A 60 -0.63 -3.66 -9.68
N LEU A 61 -0.81 -4.90 -10.11
CA LEU A 61 -0.76 -6.06 -9.23
C LEU A 61 0.65 -6.25 -8.64
N ALA A 62 1.71 -6.03 -9.42
CA ALA A 62 3.08 -6.06 -8.94
C ALA A 62 3.34 -4.97 -7.87
N LEU A 63 2.84 -3.75 -8.11
CA LEU A 63 2.95 -2.64 -7.13
C LEU A 63 2.14 -2.94 -5.86
N GLU A 64 0.93 -3.47 -5.99
CA GLU A 64 0.09 -3.87 -4.85
C GLU A 64 0.74 -4.99 -4.04
N GLN A 65 1.36 -5.97 -4.70
CA GLN A 65 2.12 -7.02 -4.03
C GLN A 65 3.31 -6.44 -3.26
N GLN A 66 4.08 -5.54 -3.88
CA GLN A 66 5.20 -4.87 -3.20
C GLN A 66 4.72 -4.07 -1.98
N LEU A 67 3.67 -3.28 -2.13
CA LEU A 67 3.08 -2.51 -1.02
C LEU A 67 2.61 -3.44 0.10
N ASN A 68 1.91 -4.52 -0.22
CA ASN A 68 1.43 -5.48 0.78
C ASN A 68 2.60 -6.17 1.48
N THR A 69 3.66 -6.56 0.76
CA THR A 69 4.85 -7.15 1.40
C THR A 69 5.55 -6.18 2.34
N SER A 70 5.70 -4.91 1.95
CA SER A 70 6.28 -3.86 2.79
C SER A 70 5.41 -3.57 4.01
N ASP A 71 4.08 -3.48 3.84
CA ASP A 71 3.14 -3.26 4.94
C ASP A 71 3.13 -4.43 5.93
N GLN A 72 3.17 -5.67 5.43
CA GLN A 72 3.32 -6.85 6.27
C GLN A 72 4.65 -6.86 7.04
N GLN A 73 5.75 -6.49 6.39
CA GLN A 73 7.06 -6.39 7.04
C GLN A 73 7.02 -5.34 8.15
N HIS A 74 6.54 -4.12 7.85
CA HIS A 74 6.43 -3.05 8.84
C HIS A 74 5.51 -3.43 10.00
N THR A 75 4.37 -4.08 9.73
CA THR A 75 3.48 -4.56 10.78
C THR A 75 4.14 -5.61 11.68
N ARG A 76 4.93 -6.52 11.10
CA ARG A 76 5.71 -7.52 11.88
C ARG A 76 6.79 -6.85 12.72
N GLU A 77 7.56 -5.94 12.14
CA GLU A 77 8.60 -5.18 12.84
C GLU A 77 8.02 -4.38 14.02
N LEU A 78 6.89 -3.70 13.82
CA LEU A 78 6.18 -2.99 14.88
C LEU A 78 5.69 -3.95 15.98
N SER A 79 5.12 -5.09 15.60
CA SER A 79 4.68 -6.11 16.56
C SER A 79 5.84 -6.72 17.36
N ASP A 80 6.96 -6.99 16.70
CA ASP A 80 8.17 -7.53 17.34
C ASP A 80 8.77 -6.50 18.30
N ALA A 81 8.86 -5.22 17.89
CA ALA A 81 9.32 -4.13 18.74
C ALA A 81 8.42 -3.96 19.98
N GLN A 82 7.11 -4.01 19.80
CA GLN A 82 6.13 -3.92 20.90
C GLN A 82 6.25 -5.12 21.85
N ARG A 83 6.44 -6.33 21.33
CA ARG A 83 6.68 -7.53 22.14
C ARG A 83 7.97 -7.42 22.94
N ASN A 84 9.05 -6.94 22.33
CA ASN A 84 10.33 -6.73 23.01
C ASN A 84 10.23 -5.67 24.11
N GLN A 85 9.54 -4.55 23.87
CA GLN A 85 9.29 -3.52 24.88
C GLN A 85 8.48 -4.09 26.05
N THR A 86 7.43 -4.87 25.77
CA THR A 86 6.61 -5.51 26.82
C THR A 86 7.43 -6.48 27.64
N ALA A 87 8.27 -7.30 27.01
CA ALA A 87 9.18 -8.23 27.69
C ALA A 87 10.21 -7.50 28.56
N LEU A 88 10.77 -6.37 28.10
CA LEU A 88 11.66 -5.55 28.91
C LEU A 88 10.96 -4.93 30.12
N ARG A 89 9.71 -4.48 29.96
CA ARG A 89 8.90 -3.97 31.09
C ARG A 89 8.61 -5.05 32.13
N ASP A 90 8.33 -6.28 31.69
CA ASP A 90 8.13 -7.41 32.58
C ASP A 90 9.42 -7.81 33.33
N ARG A 91 10.57 -7.77 32.65
CA ARG A 91 11.89 -7.97 33.28
C ARG A 91 12.29 -6.85 34.25
N LEU A 92 11.88 -5.60 33.98
CA LEU A 92 12.01 -4.49 34.92
C LEU A 92 11.15 -4.72 36.16
N ALA A 93 9.92 -5.21 36.00
CA ALA A 93 9.00 -5.51 37.10
C ALA A 93 9.48 -6.67 37.97
N THR A 94 10.08 -7.70 37.36
CA THR A 94 10.68 -8.86 38.05
C THR A 94 12.10 -8.60 38.59
N ALA A 95 12.60 -7.36 38.48
CA ALA A 95 13.92 -6.91 38.93
C ALA A 95 15.14 -7.62 38.31
N ASP A 96 14.93 -8.36 37.21
CA ASP A 96 15.96 -9.00 36.38
C ASP A 96 16.81 -7.93 35.66
N VAL A 97 16.16 -6.86 35.18
CA VAL A 97 16.81 -5.68 34.60
C VAL A 97 16.64 -4.46 35.52
N ARG A 98 17.70 -3.68 35.70
CA ARG A 98 17.76 -2.57 36.68
C ARG A 98 18.10 -1.25 35.98
N LEU A 99 17.26 -0.22 36.17
CA LEU A 99 17.52 1.12 35.66
C LEU A 99 18.54 1.84 36.56
N SER A 100 19.64 2.30 35.97
CA SER A 100 20.68 3.07 36.67
C SER A 100 20.76 4.48 36.11
N VAL A 101 20.66 5.49 36.98
CA VAL A 101 20.84 6.90 36.60
C VAL A 101 22.26 7.31 36.99
N LEU A 102 22.97 7.99 36.08
CA LEU A 102 24.28 8.58 36.35
C LEU A 102 24.08 9.78 37.30
N LEU A 103 24.77 9.76 38.43
CA LEU A 103 24.84 10.89 39.35
C LEU A 103 25.99 11.79 38.93
N ASP A 104 25.68 13.07 38.77
CA ASP A 104 26.71 14.09 38.71
C ASP A 104 27.38 14.17 40.09
N ALA A 105 28.68 13.93 40.14
CA ALA A 105 29.45 13.94 41.38
C ALA A 105 29.62 15.36 41.96
N THR A 106 29.12 16.38 41.27
CA THR A 106 29.24 17.80 41.62
C THR A 106 28.06 18.33 42.43
N ASP A 107 26.99 17.55 42.63
CA ASP A 107 25.78 18.01 43.32
C ASP A 107 25.78 17.64 44.84
N PRO A 108 25.94 18.61 45.75
CA PRO A 108 26.03 18.38 47.20
C PRO A 108 24.69 17.98 47.86
N ALA A 109 23.60 17.86 47.09
CA ALA A 109 22.28 17.49 47.61
C ALA A 109 22.05 15.98 47.80
N ASN A 110 22.94 15.12 47.31
CA ASN A 110 22.87 13.67 47.55
C ASN A 110 23.57 13.30 48.86
N GLY A 111 22.75 12.97 49.87
CA GLY A 111 23.19 12.59 51.21
C GLY A 111 24.35 11.58 51.21
N CYS A 112 25.36 11.92 52.01
CA CYS A 112 26.56 11.15 52.34
C CYS A 112 27.60 10.97 51.22
N ALA A 113 28.19 12.08 50.76
CA ALA A 113 29.54 12.06 50.23
C ALA A 113 30.52 11.59 51.31
N MET A 114 30.86 10.31 51.32
CA MET A 114 31.99 9.79 52.09
C MET A 114 33.29 10.27 51.45
N PRO A 115 34.28 10.79 52.21
CA PRO A 115 35.57 11.17 51.64
C PRO A 115 36.28 9.94 51.06
N THR A 116 36.61 9.98 49.77
CA THR A 116 37.37 8.92 49.10
C THR A 116 38.79 8.87 49.67
N ALA A 117 39.13 7.77 50.35
CA ALA A 117 40.49 7.50 50.79
C ALA A 117 41.44 7.31 49.59
N ALA A 118 42.69 7.75 49.77
CA ALA A 118 43.72 7.81 48.72
C ALA A 118 43.99 6.45 48.06
N ALA A 119 44.28 6.54 46.76
CA ALA A 119 44.29 5.48 45.76
C ALA A 119 45.15 4.24 46.05
N SER A 120 44.66 3.09 45.60
CA SER A 120 45.48 1.99 45.09
C SER A 120 44.79 1.32 43.89
N GLY A 121 45.52 1.25 42.77
CA GLY A 121 45.32 0.25 41.70
C GLY A 121 44.05 0.33 40.85
N GLY A 122 44.15 1.04 39.71
CA GLY A 122 43.68 0.54 38.41
C GLY A 122 42.31 -0.14 38.32
N VAL A 123 41.24 0.55 38.70
CA VAL A 123 39.89 0.28 38.19
C VAL A 123 39.29 1.60 37.76
N VAL A 124 38.86 1.70 36.50
CA VAL A 124 38.13 2.88 36.01
C VAL A 124 36.84 2.95 36.83
N HIS A 125 36.79 3.88 37.79
CA HIS A 125 35.57 4.19 38.50
C HIS A 125 34.59 4.76 37.48
N ALA A 126 33.68 3.92 36.97
CA ALA A 126 32.52 4.41 36.23
C ALA A 126 31.81 5.45 37.11
N ALA A 127 31.37 6.57 36.52
CA ALA A 127 30.71 7.66 37.25
C ALA A 127 29.64 7.11 38.21
N PRO A 128 29.52 7.67 39.43
CA PRO A 128 28.59 7.14 40.43
C PRO A 128 27.19 7.01 39.83
N ARG A 129 26.54 5.86 40.01
CA ARG A 129 25.17 5.61 39.52
C ARG A 129 24.26 5.32 40.69
N ALA A 130 23.16 6.06 40.80
CA ALA A 130 22.08 5.71 41.71
C ALA A 130 21.16 4.73 41.01
N ARG A 131 20.80 3.69 41.75
CA ARG A 131 19.88 2.69 41.29
C ARG A 131 18.47 3.12 41.66
N LEU A 132 17.58 3.13 40.68
CA LEU A 132 16.19 3.45 40.92
C LEU A 132 15.46 2.20 41.41
N ASP A 133 14.57 2.36 42.40
CA ASP A 133 13.71 1.29 42.85
C ASP A 133 12.82 0.79 41.69
N PRO A 134 12.68 -0.54 41.47
CA PRO A 134 11.92 -1.08 40.34
C PRO A 134 10.48 -0.55 40.24
N ALA A 135 9.77 -0.36 41.36
CA ALA A 135 8.41 0.17 41.35
C ALA A 135 8.37 1.65 40.95
N HIS A 136 9.36 2.45 41.40
CA HIS A 136 9.50 3.83 40.97
C HIS A 136 9.87 3.94 39.48
N ALA A 137 10.79 3.11 39.01
CA ALA A 137 11.19 3.08 37.60
C ALA A 137 10.00 2.73 36.68
N GLN A 138 9.22 1.72 37.06
CA GLN A 138 8.04 1.31 36.31
C GLN A 138 6.97 2.41 36.24
N ARG A 139 6.76 3.14 37.35
CA ARG A 139 5.80 4.26 37.42
C ARG A 139 6.21 5.43 36.51
N ILE A 140 7.50 5.77 36.46
CA ILE A 140 8.00 6.82 35.57
C ILE A 140 7.79 6.43 34.10
N ILE A 141 8.10 5.18 33.72
CA ILE A 141 7.91 4.69 32.35
C ILE A 141 6.42 4.69 31.97
N SER A 142 5.52 4.24 32.86
CA SER A 142 4.08 4.28 32.56
C SER A 142 3.56 5.69 32.34
N ILE A 143 4.00 6.67 33.13
CA ILE A 143 3.56 8.07 32.97
C ILE A 143 4.01 8.61 31.62
N THR A 144 5.24 8.32 31.19
CA THR A 144 5.75 8.76 29.88
C THR A 144 5.00 8.09 28.73
N ASP A 145 4.77 6.77 28.80
CA ASP A 145 4.03 6.03 27.77
C ASP A 145 2.57 6.53 27.66
N ASP A 146 1.88 6.73 28.78
CA ASP A 146 0.52 7.27 28.80
C ASP A 146 0.47 8.71 28.25
N GLY A 147 1.48 9.52 28.59
CA GLY A 147 1.63 10.89 28.10
C GLY A 147 1.83 10.96 26.58
N ASP A 148 2.69 10.11 26.02
CA ASP A 148 2.90 10.07 24.57
C ASP A 148 1.65 9.61 23.83
N ASN A 149 0.96 8.58 24.33
CA ASN A 149 -0.33 8.14 23.80
C ASN A 149 -1.38 9.26 23.80
N ALA A 150 -1.48 10.03 24.89
CA ALA A 150 -2.39 11.16 24.97
C ALA A 150 -2.04 12.27 23.95
N LEU A 151 -0.76 12.56 23.74
CA LEU A 151 -0.31 13.54 22.74
C LEU A 151 -0.58 13.07 21.30
N ILE A 152 -0.39 11.78 21.02
CA ILE A 152 -0.75 11.18 19.72
C ILE A 152 -2.26 11.32 19.47
N ALA A 153 -3.09 10.97 20.45
CA ALA A 153 -4.53 11.09 20.35
C ALA A 153 -4.97 12.55 20.13
N LEU A 154 -4.38 13.49 20.87
CA LEU A 154 -4.66 14.92 20.70
C LEU A 154 -4.30 15.41 19.30
N ARG A 155 -3.13 15.02 18.76
CA ARG A 155 -2.73 15.37 17.39
C ARG A 155 -3.70 14.81 16.37
N ALA A 156 -4.20 13.58 16.56
CA ALA A 156 -5.22 12.99 15.69
C ALA A 156 -6.53 13.80 15.72
N CYS A 157 -7.01 14.19 16.90
CA CYS A 157 -8.19 15.06 17.03
C CYS A 157 -7.97 16.42 16.34
N GLN A 158 -6.81 17.04 16.53
CA GLN A 158 -6.48 18.31 15.89
C GLN A 158 -6.44 18.21 14.35
N ALA A 159 -5.88 17.12 13.83
CA ALA A 159 -5.84 16.86 12.39
C ALA A 159 -7.25 16.70 11.81
N TYR A 160 -8.13 15.96 12.49
CA TYR A 160 -9.52 15.77 12.10
C TYR A 160 -10.29 17.09 12.05
N VAL A 161 -10.18 17.92 13.09
CA VAL A 161 -10.83 19.24 13.12
C VAL A 161 -10.34 20.14 11.99
N ARG A 162 -9.03 20.15 11.70
CA ARG A 162 -8.47 20.92 10.58
C ARG A 162 -8.93 20.41 9.21
N ALA A 163 -9.15 19.11 9.06
CA ALA A 163 -9.62 18.51 7.81
C ALA A 163 -11.08 18.88 7.50
N ILE A 164 -11.93 19.01 8.53
CA ILE A 164 -13.34 19.42 8.37
C ILE A 164 -13.50 20.94 8.22
N ALA A 165 -12.59 21.71 8.83
CA ALA A 165 -12.61 23.17 8.73
C ALA A 165 -12.05 23.72 7.40
N ARG A 166 -11.62 22.85 6.48
CA ARG A 166 -11.15 23.18 5.12
C ARG A 166 -12.25 22.91 4.11
#